data_AF-A0A6V7IL81-F1
#
_entry.id   AF-A0A6V7IL81-F1
#
_cell.length_a   1.000
_cell.length_b   1.000
_cell.length_c   1.000
_cell.angle_alpha   90.00
_cell.angle_beta   90.00
_cell.angle_gamma   90.00
#
_symmetry.space_group_name_H-M   'P 1'
#
loop_
_entity.id
_entity.type
_entity.pdbx_description
1 polymer ?
#
loop_
_entity_poly.entity_id
_entity_poly.type
_entity_poly.pdbx_seq_one_letter_code
_entity_poly.pdbx_strand_id
1 'polypeptide(L)'
;IFDDLKLSNPTILSKIIAINGNLCEKNLGLSEIDLETIINEISIVFHCAAILRFDLPLEEAIENNVFGTRNLLEICWRMSKIE
;
A
#
# COMPACT_ATOMS: atom_id res chain seq x y z
N ILE A 1 12.72 -14.30 13.70
CA ILE A 1 12.91 -14.26 12.22
C ILE A 1 13.79 -13.09 11.79
N PHE A 2 13.52 -11.86 12.25
CA PHE A 2 14.33 -10.68 11.87
C PHE A 2 15.37 -10.27 12.93
N ASP A 3 15.71 -11.15 13.86
CA ASP A 3 16.52 -10.80 15.04
C ASP A 3 17.98 -10.54 14.66
N ASP A 4 18.56 -11.39 13.81
CA ASP A 4 19.92 -11.20 13.26
C ASP A 4 20.05 -9.90 12.44
N LEU A 5 18.98 -9.51 11.75
CA LEU A 5 18.91 -8.28 10.95
C LEU A 5 18.91 -7.04 11.85
N LYS A 6 18.15 -7.07 12.95
CA LYS A 6 18.13 -5.99 13.95
C LYS A 6 19.45 -5.86 14.68
N LEU A 7 20.15 -6.97 14.93
CA LEU A 7 21.47 -6.98 15.57
C LEU A 7 22.56 -6.43 14.65
N SER A 8 22.57 -6.84 13.38
CA SER A 8 23.57 -6.39 12.41
C SER A 8 23.36 -4.94 11.93
N ASN A 9 22.11 -4.45 11.96
CA ASN A 9 21.80 -3.06 11.67
C ASN A 9 20.66 -2.52 12.56
N PRO A 10 21.00 -1.93 13.73
CA PRO A 10 20.01 -1.45 14.70
C PRO A 10 19.05 -0.37 14.17
N THR A 11 19.43 0.38 13.14
CA THR A 11 18.61 1.46 12.57
C THR A 11 17.77 1.01 11.39
N ILE A 12 17.81 -0.27 10.99
CA ILE A 12 17.17 -0.72 9.75
C ILE A 12 15.66 -0.44 9.69
N LEU A 13 14.98 -0.45 10.83
CA LEU A 13 13.56 -0.16 10.93
C LEU A 13 13.22 1.32 10.69
N SER A 14 14.19 2.23 10.75
CA SER A 14 13.96 3.65 10.43
C SER A 14 13.66 3.88 8.94
N LYS A 15 13.91 2.89 8.08
CA LYS A 15 13.54 2.92 6.67
C LYS A 15 12.05 2.61 6.44
N ILE A 16 11.35 2.12 7.48
CA ILE A 16 9.95 1.72 7.39
C ILE A 16 9.10 2.88 7.89
N ILE A 17 8.24 3.39 7.01
CA ILE A 17 7.24 4.40 7.33
C ILE A 17 5.88 3.73 7.19
N ALA A 18 5.18 3.56 8.32
CA ALA A 18 3.83 3.01 8.32
C ALA A 18 2.82 4.12 8.01
N ILE A 19 1.95 3.86 7.05
CA ILE A 19 0.87 4.77 6.64
C ILE A 19 -0.45 4.04 6.81
N ASN A 20 -1.44 4.72 7.39
CA ASN A 20 -2.79 4.17 7.54
C ASN A 20 -3.55 4.27 6.22
N GLY A 21 -4.27 3.21 5.85
CA GLY A 21 -5.07 3.21 4.63
C GLY A 21 -5.87 1.93 4.43
N ASN A 22 -6.84 1.99 3.52
CA ASN A 22 -7.74 0.93 3.12
C ASN A 22 -8.01 1.02 1.62
N LEU A 23 -7.71 -0.05 0.88
CA LEU A 23 -7.83 -0.07 -0.59
C LEU A 23 -9.26 0.17 -1.11
N CYS A 24 -10.27 -0.15 -0.30
CA CYS A 24 -11.68 0.01 -0.68
C CYS A 24 -12.20 1.43 -0.42
N GLU A 25 -11.39 2.31 0.18
CA GLU A 25 -11.78 3.69 0.48
C GLU A 25 -11.27 4.66 -0.59
N LYS A 26 -11.95 5.81 -0.68
CA LYS A 26 -11.53 6.91 -1.56
C LYS A 26 -10.10 7.34 -1.21
N ASN A 27 -9.25 7.52 -2.22
CA ASN A 27 -7.83 7.80 -2.05
C ASN A 27 -7.13 6.80 -1.10
N LEU A 28 -7.59 5.55 -1.08
CA LEU A 28 -7.12 4.50 -0.19
C LEU A 28 -7.25 4.83 1.31
N GLY A 29 -8.16 5.73 1.71
CA GLY A 29 -8.30 6.16 3.09
C GLY A 29 -7.10 6.96 3.63
N LEU A 30 -6.21 7.41 2.74
CA LEU A 30 -5.02 8.18 3.10
C LEU A 30 -5.37 9.58 3.59
N SER A 31 -4.57 10.10 4.52
CA SER A 31 -4.58 11.53 4.81
C SER A 31 -4.09 12.32 3.59
N GLU A 32 -4.46 13.60 3.49
CA GLU A 32 -4.00 14.46 2.38
C GLU A 32 -2.47 14.56 2.35
N ILE A 33 -1.83 14.64 3.54
CA ILE A 33 -0.38 14.73 3.69
C ILE A 33 0.31 13.44 3.19
N ASP A 34 -0.21 12.27 3.56
CA ASP A 34 0.36 11.00 3.12
C ASP A 34 0.17 10.81 1.61
N LEU A 35 -1.01 11.19 1.09
CA LEU A 35 -1.31 11.12 -0.34
C LEU A 35 -0.36 12.00 -1.16
N GLU A 36 -0.11 13.23 -0.73
CA GLU A 36 0.86 14.12 -1.38
C GLU A 36 2.28 13.56 -1.31
N THR A 37 2.67 13.02 -0.15
CA THR A 37 3.98 12.39 0.02
C THR A 37 4.15 11.21 -0.96
N ILE A 38 3.14 10.35 -1.07
CA ILE A 38 3.18 9.21 -2.00
C ILE A 38 3.31 9.68 -3.46
N ILE A 39 2.50 10.66 -3.85
CA ILE A 39 2.50 11.23 -5.21
C ILE A 39 3.86 11.85 -5.58
N ASN A 40 4.53 12.48 -4.62
CA ASN A 40 5.75 13.24 -4.88
C ASN A 40 7.04 12.43 -4.66
N GLU A 41 7.03 11.40 -3.82
CA GLU A 41 8.26 10.74 -3.36
C GLU A 41 8.40 9.27 -3.75
N ILE A 42 7.32 8.56 -4.08
CA ILE A 42 7.39 7.13 -4.37
C ILE A 42 7.64 6.89 -5.86
N SER A 43 8.51 5.92 -6.16
CA SER A 43 8.87 5.53 -7.54
C SER A 43 8.41 4.13 -7.92
N ILE A 44 8.34 3.21 -6.96
CA ILE A 44 8.01 1.80 -7.21
C ILE A 44 6.91 1.38 -6.24
N VAL A 45 5.87 0.71 -6.75
CA VAL A 45 4.75 0.21 -5.97
C VAL A 45 4.71 -1.31 -6.04
N PHE A 46 4.81 -1.97 -4.88
CA PHE A 46 4.60 -3.40 -4.74
C PHE A 46 3.20 -3.64 -4.15
N HIS A 47 2.27 -4.13 -4.96
CA HIS A 47 0.92 -4.43 -4.51
C HIS A 47 0.82 -5.89 -4.02
N CYS A 48 0.92 -6.09 -2.71
CA CYS A 48 0.80 -7.40 -2.06
C CYS A 48 -0.46 -7.54 -1.20
N ALA A 49 -1.31 -6.51 -1.18
CA ALA A 49 -2.53 -6.49 -0.37
C ALA A 49 -3.67 -7.19 -1.12
N ALA A 50 -4.25 -8.22 -0.51
CA ALA A 50 -5.40 -8.95 -1.02
C ALA A 50 -6.08 -9.69 0.14
N ILE A 51 -7.37 -10.01 -0.02
CA ILE A 51 -8.04 -10.99 0.85
C ILE A 51 -8.02 -12.36 0.18
N LEU A 52 -7.40 -13.32 0.86
CA LEU A 52 -7.26 -14.72 0.43
C LEU A 52 -8.15 -15.63 1.28
N ARG A 53 -9.45 -15.35 1.26
CA ARG A 53 -10.48 -16.18 1.91
C ARG A 53 -11.38 -16.78 0.85
N PHE A 54 -11.42 -18.11 0.78
CA PHE A 54 -12.16 -18.87 -0.23
C PHE A 54 -13.66 -18.99 0.07
N ASP A 55 -14.05 -18.62 1.29
CA ASP A 55 -15.42 -18.64 1.80
C ASP A 55 -16.11 -17.26 1.74
N LEU A 56 -15.42 -16.24 1.22
CA LEU A 56 -16.02 -14.91 1.04
C LEU A 56 -17.03 -14.87 -0.11
N PRO A 57 -18.11 -14.07 0.03
CA PRO A 57 -18.93 -13.70 -1.10
C PRO A 57 -18.09 -13.10 -2.24
N LEU A 58 -18.43 -13.45 -3.48
CA LEU A 58 -17.72 -12.98 -4.67
C LEU A 58 -17.65 -11.44 -4.73
N GLU A 59 -18.73 -10.77 -4.34
CA GLU A 59 -18.80 -9.31 -4.32
C GLU A 59 -17.73 -8.69 -3.40
N GLU A 60 -17.54 -9.24 -2.20
CA GLU A 60 -16.49 -8.77 -1.27
C GLU A 60 -15.08 -9.03 -1.81
N ALA A 61 -14.89 -10.17 -2.48
CA ALA A 61 -13.61 -10.50 -3.11
C ALA A 61 -13.30 -9.56 -4.30
N ILE A 62 -14.31 -9.20 -5.08
CA ILE A 62 -14.18 -8.22 -6.18
C ILE A 62 -13.85 -6.84 -5.63
N GLU A 63 -14.55 -6.38 -4.59
CA GLU A 63 -14.31 -5.08 -3.97
C GLU A 63 -12.86 -4.95 -3.50
N ASN A 64 -12.36 -5.94 -2.76
CA ASN A 64 -11.01 -5.90 -2.20
C ASN A 64 -9.91 -6.11 -3.25
N ASN A 65 -10.04 -7.17 -4.06
CA ASN A 65 -8.93 -7.64 -4.88
C ASN A 65 -8.93 -7.05 -6.29
N VAL A 66 -10.08 -6.59 -6.79
CA VAL A 66 -10.20 -6.01 -8.15
C VAL A 66 -10.31 -4.50 -8.05
N PHE A 67 -11.31 -3.99 -7.34
CA PHE A 67 -11.47 -2.54 -7.20
C PHE A 67 -10.40 -1.92 -6.30
N GLY A 68 -9.94 -2.62 -5.26
CA GLY A 68 -8.77 -2.20 -4.49
C GLY A 68 -7.50 -2.00 -5.33
N THR A 69 -7.21 -2.91 -6.27
CA THR A 69 -6.11 -2.72 -7.22
C THR A 69 -6.35 -1.53 -8.16
N ARG A 70 -7.58 -1.36 -8.67
CA ARG A 70 -7.93 -0.20 -9.51
C ARG A 70 -7.71 1.12 -8.76
N ASN A 71 -8.20 1.22 -7.52
CA ASN A 71 -8.06 2.43 -6.70
C ASN A 71 -6.58 2.76 -6.44
N LEU A 72 -5.73 1.74 -6.23
CA LEU A 72 -4.29 1.95 -6.10
C LEU A 72 -3.66 2.49 -7.40
N LEU A 73 -4.06 1.95 -8.56
CA LEU A 73 -3.58 2.42 -9.87
C LEU A 73 -3.98 3.88 -10.14
N GLU A 74 -5.14 4.33 -9.68
CA GLU A 74 -5.56 5.73 -9.79
C GLU A 74 -4.61 6.69 -9.05
N ILE A 75 -4.02 6.26 -7.93
CA ILE A 75 -2.94 7.02 -7.27
C ILE A 75 -1.64 6.91 -8.06
N CYS A 76 -1.29 5.71 -8.54
CA CYS A 76 -0.05 5.49 -9.30
C CYS A 76 0.04 6.37 -10.53
N TRP A 77 -1.05 6.60 -11.25
CA TRP A 77 -1.09 7.52 -12.40
C TRP A 77 -0.85 8.99 -12.06
N ARG A 78 -1.00 9.37 -10.79
CA ARG A 78 -0.72 10.72 -10.31
C ARG A 78 0.72 10.87 -9.83
N MET A 79 1.46 9.78 -9.62
CA MET A 79 2.80 9.79 -9.04
C MET A 79 3.82 10.39 -10.01
N SER A 80 4.59 11.35 -9.51
CA SER A 80 5.55 12.14 -10.31
C SER A 80 6.84 11.39 -10.65
N LYS A 81 7.16 10.32 -9.91
CA LYS A 81 8.42 9.56 -10.01
C LYS A 81 8.21 8.08 -10.36
N ILE A 82 7.02 7.68 -10.80
CA ILE A 82 6.69 6.27 -11.10
C ILE A 82 7.59 5.74 -12.22
N GLU A 83 8.18 4.55 -12.01
CA GLU A 83 9.04 3.83 -12.96
C GLU A 83 8.31 2.69 -13.68
#